data_AF-A0A966D4C8-F1
#
_entry.id   AF-A0A966D4C8-F1
#
_cell.length_a   1.000
_cell.length_b   1.000
_cell.length_c   1.000
_cell.angle_alpha   90.00
_cell.angle_beta   90.00
_cell.angle_gamma   90.00
#
_symmetry.space_group_name_H-M   'P 1'
#
loop_
_entity.id
_entity.type
_entity.pdbx_description
1 polymer ?
#
loop_
_entity_poly.entity_id
_entity_poly.type
_entity_poly.pdbx_seq_one_letter_code
_entity_poly.pdbx_strand_id
1 'polypeptide(L)'
;MNTYAESELYRLLTDLVKFRSISPSREGENEIARFIFDTLSVQPYFRGHPEDVRLLPLDNDLLERHFIFAMVRAPKPTSDTVLLAGHMDVVGVQACGSLAPSAFDPEEYTERIRAADIAPEVRKDLETRE
;
A
#
# COMPACT_ATOMS: atom_id res chain seq x y z
N MET A 1 -0.07 8.70 -24.65
CA MET A 1 0.20 9.03 -23.23
C MET A 1 -0.74 8.16 -22.42
N ASN A 2 -0.24 7.03 -21.91
CA ASN A 2 -1.09 6.03 -21.26
C ASN A 2 -1.47 6.60 -19.89
N THR A 3 -2.71 7.04 -19.73
CA THR A 3 -3.18 7.64 -18.48
C THR A 3 -3.19 6.55 -17.42
N TYR A 4 -2.24 6.61 -16.48
CA TYR A 4 -2.08 5.64 -15.39
C TYR A 4 -3.38 5.40 -14.60
N ALA A 5 -4.34 6.35 -14.64
CA ALA A 5 -5.66 6.26 -14.02
C ALA A 5 -6.45 4.97 -14.34
N GLU A 6 -6.24 4.34 -15.50
CA GLU A 6 -6.94 3.09 -15.86
C GLU A 6 -6.12 1.81 -15.59
N SER A 7 -4.86 1.96 -15.19
CA SER A 7 -3.96 0.82 -14.97
C SER A 7 -4.37 0.02 -13.74
N GLU A 8 -4.19 -1.30 -13.80
CA GLU A 8 -4.35 -2.19 -12.65
C GLU A 8 -3.45 -1.76 -11.49
N LEU A 9 -2.26 -1.22 -11.79
CA LEU A 9 -1.32 -0.72 -10.79
C LEU A 9 -1.88 0.50 -10.04
N TYR A 10 -2.51 1.44 -10.74
CA TYR A 10 -3.13 2.60 -10.09
C TYR A 10 -4.30 2.19 -9.20
N ARG A 11 -5.15 1.27 -9.67
CA ARG A 11 -6.22 0.70 -8.84
C ARG A 11 -5.69 -0.01 -7.59
N LEU A 12 -4.65 -0.82 -7.75
CA LEU A 12 -3.99 -1.47 -6.61
C LEU A 12 -3.42 -0.44 -5.63
N LEU A 13 -2.76 0.60 -6.14
CA LEU A 13 -2.22 1.68 -5.32
C LEU A 13 -3.33 2.39 -4.54
N THR A 14 -4.42 2.79 -5.20
CA THR A 14 -5.52 3.50 -4.53
C THR A 14 -6.26 2.60 -3.54
N ASP A 15 -6.39 1.30 -3.82
CA ASP A 15 -6.95 0.34 -2.87
C ASP A 15 -6.05 0.15 -1.63
N LEU A 16 -4.73 0.11 -1.80
CA LEU A 16 -3.79 0.06 -0.68
C LEU A 16 -3.86 1.33 0.18
N VAL A 17 -3.97 2.52 -0.43
CA VAL A 17 -4.05 3.80 0.28
C VAL A 17 -5.32 3.94 1.12
N LYS A 18 -6.40 3.21 0.82
CA LYS A 18 -7.63 3.24 1.62
C LYS A 18 -7.47 2.65 3.02
N PHE A 19 -6.45 1.80 3.23
CA PHE A 19 -6.21 1.19 4.53
C PHE A 19 -5.58 2.19 5.49
N ARG A 20 -6.22 2.36 6.65
CA ARG A 20 -5.75 3.22 7.74
C ARG A 20 -4.71 2.51 8.61
N SER A 21 -3.60 2.08 8.02
CA SER A 21 -2.50 1.38 8.71
C SER A 21 -1.61 2.31 9.55
N ILE A 22 -2.22 3.26 10.26
CA ILE A 22 -1.49 4.25 11.07
C ILE A 22 -0.75 3.53 12.21
N SER A 23 0.57 3.61 12.23
CA SER A 23 1.37 2.98 13.28
C SER A 23 1.36 3.82 14.57
N PRO A 24 1.29 3.19 15.76
CA PRO A 24 1.01 1.77 15.99
C PRO A 24 -0.50 1.46 15.99
N SER A 25 -0.92 0.40 15.29
CA SER A 25 -2.32 -0.04 15.24
C SER A 25 -2.44 -1.55 15.07
N ARG A 26 -3.14 -2.21 16.01
CA ARG A 26 -3.50 -3.63 15.90
C ARG A 26 -4.39 -3.89 14.69
N GLU A 27 -5.46 -3.12 14.51
CA GLU A 27 -6.45 -3.38 13.47
C GLU A 27 -5.92 -2.97 12.09
N GLY A 28 -5.56 -1.69 11.93
CA GLY A 28 -5.13 -1.12 10.65
C GLY A 28 -3.91 -1.81 10.01
N GLU A 29 -2.83 -2.06 10.77
CA GLU A 29 -1.62 -2.73 10.23
C GLU A 29 -1.93 -4.19 9.85
N ASN A 30 -2.78 -4.88 10.61
CA ASN A 30 -3.16 -6.26 10.28
C ASN A 30 -4.15 -6.36 9.11
N GLU A 31 -5.03 -5.37 8.92
CA GLU A 31 -5.96 -5.34 7.78
C GLU A 31 -5.22 -5.21 6.46
N ILE A 32 -4.28 -4.27 6.35
CA ILE A 32 -3.47 -4.14 5.14
C ILE A 32 -2.59 -5.39 4.92
N ALA A 33 -2.06 -5.99 6.00
CA ALA A 33 -1.27 -7.22 5.90
C ALA A 33 -2.08 -8.37 5.29
N ARG A 34 -3.31 -8.57 5.76
CA ARG A 34 -4.26 -9.56 5.21
C ARG A 34 -4.63 -9.24 3.77
N PHE A 35 -4.92 -7.99 3.44
CA PHE A 35 -5.25 -7.58 2.08
C PHE A 35 -4.13 -7.90 1.08
N ILE A 36 -2.88 -7.59 1.42
CA ILE A 36 -1.72 -7.90 0.58
C ILE A 36 -1.56 -9.42 0.44
N PHE A 37 -1.69 -10.16 1.53
CA PHE A 37 -1.65 -11.63 1.52
C PHE A 37 -2.72 -12.23 0.59
N ASP A 38 -3.96 -11.78 0.69
CA ASP A 38 -5.08 -12.26 -0.14
C ASP A 38 -4.84 -11.91 -1.63
N THR A 39 -4.36 -10.70 -1.89
CA THR A 39 -4.04 -10.21 -3.25
C THR A 39 -2.95 -11.04 -3.91
N LEU A 40 -1.92 -11.46 -3.15
CA LEU A 40 -0.87 -12.35 -3.63
C LEU A 40 -1.38 -13.79 -3.77
N SER A 41 -2.15 -14.29 -2.80
CA SER A 41 -2.62 -15.69 -2.76
C SER A 41 -3.47 -16.08 -3.96
N VAL A 42 -4.16 -15.13 -4.60
CA VAL A 42 -4.95 -15.39 -5.81
C VAL A 42 -4.14 -15.39 -7.10
N GLN A 43 -2.87 -15.00 -7.07
CA GLN A 43 -2.04 -14.98 -8.28
C GLN A 43 -1.76 -16.42 -8.76
N PRO A 44 -1.65 -16.67 -10.09
CA PRO A 44 -1.50 -18.01 -10.64
C PRO A 44 -0.36 -18.83 -10.01
N TYR A 45 0.77 -18.19 -9.71
CA TYR A 45 1.91 -18.85 -9.06
C TYR A 45 1.55 -19.36 -7.66
N PHE A 46 1.01 -18.50 -6.80
CA PHE A 46 0.70 -18.84 -5.40
C PHE A 46 -0.51 -19.77 -5.26
N ARG A 47 -1.42 -19.81 -6.23
CA ARG A 47 -2.45 -20.87 -6.29
C ARG A 47 -1.86 -22.26 -6.48
N GLY A 48 -0.75 -22.37 -7.23
CA GLY A 48 -0.01 -23.62 -7.41
C GLY A 48 0.98 -23.91 -6.28
N HIS A 49 1.41 -22.89 -5.55
CA HIS A 49 2.40 -22.94 -4.47
C HIS A 49 1.92 -22.14 -3.23
N PRO A 50 0.81 -22.56 -2.59
CA PRO A 50 0.23 -21.81 -1.47
C PRO A 50 1.17 -21.71 -0.26
N GLU A 51 2.13 -22.62 -0.11
CA GLU A 51 3.15 -22.61 0.93
C GLU A 51 4.21 -21.51 0.78
N ASP A 52 4.31 -20.92 -0.41
CA ASP A 52 5.30 -19.90 -0.77
C ASP A 52 4.78 -18.47 -0.55
N VAL A 53 3.55 -18.30 -0.04
CA VAL A 53 3.02 -17.04 0.50
C VAL A 53 2.50 -17.26 1.90
N ARG A 54 2.88 -16.41 2.85
CA ARG A 54 2.53 -16.56 4.27
C ARG A 54 2.24 -15.21 4.91
N LEU A 55 1.22 -15.22 5.76
CA LEU A 55 0.98 -14.19 6.75
C LEU A 55 1.57 -14.68 8.07
N LEU A 56 2.62 -14.03 8.55
CA LEU A 56 3.40 -14.47 9.69
C LEU A 56 3.26 -13.47 10.85
N PRO A 57 3.04 -13.92 12.10
CA PRO A 57 2.99 -13.03 13.25
C PRO A 57 4.37 -12.46 13.56
N LEU A 58 4.41 -11.26 14.14
CA LEU A 58 5.62 -10.68 14.71
C LEU A 58 5.86 -11.24 16.12
N ASP A 59 7.09 -11.70 16.38
CA ASP A 59 7.47 -12.28 17.67
C ASP A 59 7.36 -11.24 18.81
N ASN A 60 6.68 -11.62 19.89
CA ASN A 60 6.47 -10.81 21.09
C ASN A 60 5.76 -9.46 20.84
N ASP A 61 4.99 -9.33 19.76
CA ASP A 61 4.25 -8.11 19.46
C ASP A 61 2.90 -8.06 20.20
N LEU A 62 2.74 -7.08 21.10
CA LEU A 62 1.51 -6.89 21.90
C LEU A 62 0.29 -6.50 21.06
N LEU A 63 0.52 -6.01 19.83
CA LEU A 63 -0.52 -5.64 18.88
C LEU A 63 -0.88 -6.80 17.95
N GLU A 64 -0.24 -7.96 18.11
CA GLU A 64 -0.46 -9.16 17.30
C GLU A 64 -0.40 -8.87 15.79
N ARG A 65 0.56 -8.02 15.39
CA ARG A 65 0.74 -7.61 13.99
C ARG A 65 1.39 -8.72 13.19
N HIS A 66 1.08 -8.73 11.91
CA HIS A 66 1.61 -9.69 10.95
C HIS A 66 2.39 -8.99 9.85
N PHE A 67 3.32 -9.72 9.24
CA PHE A 67 3.98 -9.34 7.99
C PHE A 67 3.73 -10.42 6.93
N ILE A 68 3.88 -10.02 5.66
CA ILE A 68 3.75 -10.93 4.53
C ILE A 68 5.15 -11.39 4.11
N PHE A 69 5.30 -12.69 3.94
CA PHE A 69 6.43 -13.30 3.26
C PHE A 69 5.94 -13.98 1.99
N ALA A 70 6.58 -13.69 0.86
CA ALA A 70 6.27 -14.32 -0.41
C ALA A 70 7.55 -14.68 -1.15
N MET A 71 7.59 -15.87 -1.74
CA MET A 71 8.73 -16.40 -2.47
C MET A 71 8.27 -16.89 -3.84
N VAL A 72 9.01 -16.53 -4.90
CA VAL A 72 8.80 -17.11 -6.23
C VAL A 72 10.06 -17.88 -6.59
N ARG A 73 9.93 -19.19 -6.72
CA ARG A 73 11.03 -20.10 -7.02
C ARG A 73 11.33 -20.09 -8.52
N ALA A 74 12.60 -19.98 -8.86
CA ALA A 74 13.04 -20.13 -10.24
C ALA A 74 12.70 -21.53 -10.77
N PRO A 75 12.32 -21.67 -12.06
CA PRO A 75 12.05 -22.98 -12.66
C PRO A 75 13.23 -23.96 -12.60
N LYS A 76 14.46 -23.43 -12.55
CA LYS A 76 15.69 -24.18 -12.34
C LYS A 76 16.24 -23.84 -10.95
N PRO A 77 16.61 -24.82 -10.11
CA PRO A 77 17.23 -24.56 -8.82
C PRO A 77 18.48 -23.67 -8.96
N THR A 78 18.53 -22.60 -8.20
CA THR A 78 19.65 -21.66 -8.14
C THR A 78 19.77 -21.06 -6.74
N SER A 79 20.97 -20.62 -6.37
CA SER A 79 21.22 -19.83 -5.16
C SER A 79 20.96 -18.34 -5.36
N ASP A 80 20.88 -17.87 -6.60
CA ASP A 80 20.67 -16.46 -6.92
C ASP A 80 19.28 -16.01 -6.48
N THR A 81 19.23 -14.98 -5.64
CA THR A 81 18.00 -14.52 -5.00
C THR A 81 17.84 -13.01 -5.17
N VAL A 82 16.68 -12.56 -5.62
CA VAL A 82 16.29 -11.15 -5.60
C VAL A 82 15.42 -10.91 -4.37
N LEU A 83 15.82 -9.98 -3.51
CA LEU A 83 15.05 -9.59 -2.33
C LEU A 83 14.30 -8.29 -2.62
N LEU A 84 12.99 -8.32 -2.43
CA LEU A 84 12.13 -7.14 -2.42
C LEU A 84 11.62 -6.95 -1.00
N ALA A 85 11.78 -5.75 -0.46
CA ALA A 85 11.33 -5.39 0.88
C ALA A 85 10.66 -4.01 0.86
N GLY A 86 9.67 -3.84 1.72
CA GLY A 86 8.92 -2.60 1.90
C GLY A 86 8.18 -2.63 3.23
N HIS A 87 7.61 -1.50 3.61
CA HIS A 87 6.72 -1.38 4.77
C HIS A 87 5.31 -1.01 4.30
N MET A 88 4.31 -1.29 5.13
CA MET A 88 2.88 -1.11 4.80
C MET A 88 2.14 -0.27 5.83
N ASP A 89 2.81 0.10 6.92
CA ASP A 89 2.33 1.05 7.90
C ASP A 89 2.54 2.49 7.41
N VAL A 90 1.72 3.40 7.94
CA VAL A 90 1.80 4.83 7.67
C VAL A 90 1.86 5.63 8.97
N VAL A 91 2.24 6.90 8.86
CA VAL A 91 2.15 7.85 9.97
C VAL A 91 0.75 8.44 10.08
N GLY A 92 0.47 9.13 11.19
CA GLY A 92 -0.80 9.82 11.39
C GLY A 92 -1.04 10.97 10.41
N VAL A 93 -2.30 11.37 10.29
CA VAL A 93 -2.78 12.36 9.30
C VAL A 93 -2.77 13.81 9.77
N GLN A 94 -2.12 14.10 10.90
CA GLN A 94 -2.13 15.43 11.52
C GLN A 94 -1.54 16.50 10.58
N ALA A 95 -0.55 16.12 9.77
CA ALA A 95 0.07 17.01 8.79
C ALA A 95 -0.91 17.45 7.68
N CYS A 96 -2.00 16.72 7.46
CA CYS A 96 -3.02 17.06 6.47
C CYS A 96 -3.96 18.20 6.93
N GLY A 97 -3.90 18.62 8.20
CA GLY A 97 -4.73 19.71 8.72
C GLY A 97 -6.23 19.47 8.48
N SER A 98 -6.92 20.44 7.88
CA SER A 98 -8.35 20.35 7.55
C SER A 98 -8.69 19.26 6.54
N LEU A 99 -7.70 18.72 5.82
CA LEU A 99 -7.87 17.64 4.84
C LEU A 99 -7.66 16.25 5.43
N ALA A 100 -7.33 16.13 6.73
CA ALA A 100 -7.18 14.84 7.41
C ALA A 100 -8.35 13.85 7.19
N PRO A 101 -9.63 14.27 7.09
CA PRO A 101 -10.73 13.34 6.82
C PRO A 101 -10.61 12.59 5.48
N SER A 102 -9.99 13.20 4.47
CA SER A 102 -9.82 12.63 3.12
C SER A 102 -8.43 12.03 2.89
N ALA A 103 -7.55 11.95 3.89
CA ALA A 103 -6.15 11.56 3.73
C ALA A 103 -5.92 10.12 3.19
N PHE A 104 -6.94 9.27 3.24
CA PHE A 104 -6.91 7.89 2.74
C PHE A 104 -7.74 7.70 1.46
N ASP A 105 -8.16 8.79 0.83
CA ASP A 105 -8.76 8.79 -0.50
C ASP A 105 -7.95 9.75 -1.39
N PRO A 106 -6.99 9.23 -2.17
CA PRO A 106 -6.07 10.08 -2.92
C PRO A 106 -6.79 10.92 -3.99
N GLU A 107 -7.93 10.45 -4.51
CA GLU A 107 -8.70 11.17 -5.52
C GLU A 107 -9.49 12.31 -4.86
N GLU A 108 -10.23 12.02 -3.80
CA GLU A 108 -10.96 13.05 -3.04
C GLU A 108 -9.99 14.08 -2.44
N TYR A 109 -8.85 13.63 -1.91
CA TYR A 109 -7.82 14.50 -1.35
C TYR A 109 -7.28 15.46 -2.42
N THR A 110 -7.00 14.95 -3.63
CA THR A 110 -6.52 15.76 -4.76
C THR A 110 -7.55 16.82 -5.15
N GLU A 111 -8.82 16.47 -5.27
CA GLU A 111 -9.88 17.42 -5.63
C GLU A 111 -10.08 18.51 -4.55
N ARG A 112 -9.97 18.15 -3.28
CA ARG A 112 -10.02 19.12 -2.18
C ARG A 112 -8.84 20.10 -2.20
N ILE A 113 -7.64 19.65 -2.58
CA ILE A 113 -6.50 20.56 -2.78
C ILE A 113 -6.76 21.50 -3.96
N ARG A 114 -7.32 21.02 -5.08
CA ARG A 114 -7.63 21.86 -6.25
C ARG A 114 -8.56 23.02 -5.89
N ALA A 115 -9.54 22.76 -5.04
CA ALA A 115 -10.51 23.75 -4.56
C ALA A 115 -9.97 24.67 -3.45
N ALA A 116 -8.82 24.35 -2.85
CA ALA A 116 -8.24 25.14 -1.78
C ALA A 116 -7.48 26.37 -2.30
N ASP A 117 -7.40 27.39 -1.45
CA ASP A 117 -6.50 28.53 -1.66
C ASP A 117 -5.07 28.10 -1.28
N ILE A 118 -4.28 27.80 -2.31
CA ILE A 118 -2.92 27.25 -2.20
C ILE A 118 -1.92 28.18 -2.86
N ALA A 119 -0.67 28.13 -2.40
CA ALA A 119 0.41 28.92 -2.97
C ALA A 119 0.58 28.63 -4.48
N PRO A 120 0.96 29.64 -5.30
CA PRO A 120 1.09 29.47 -6.75
C PRO A 120 2.01 28.32 -7.18
N GLU A 121 3.08 28.05 -6.42
CA GLU A 121 4.00 26.94 -6.72
C GLU A 121 3.31 25.59 -6.50
N VAL A 122 2.57 25.43 -5.40
CA VAL A 122 1.77 24.22 -5.13
C VAL A 122 0.69 24.02 -6.20
N ARG A 123 0.08 25.12 -6.67
CA ARG A 123 -0.90 25.06 -7.77
C ARG A 123 -0.26 24.59 -9.07
N LYS A 124 0.93 25.08 -9.38
CA LYS A 124 1.69 24.65 -10.57
C LYS A 124 1.98 23.15 -10.50
N ASP A 125 2.52 22.65 -9.40
CA ASP A 125 2.84 21.22 -9.21
C ASP A 125 1.57 20.34 -9.39
N LEU A 126 0.46 20.76 -8.79
CA LEU A 126 -0.83 20.06 -8.89
C LEU A 126 -1.42 20.00 -10.31
N GLU A 127 -1.11 20.98 -11.15
CA GLU A 127 -1.56 21.08 -12.54
C GLU A 127 -0.61 20.34 -13.49
N THR A 128 0.70 20.39 -13.25
CA THR A 128 1.71 19.73 -14.10
C THR A 128 1.78 18.22 -13.90
N ARG A 129 1.29 17.70 -12.75
CA ARG A 129 1.38 16.27 -12.38
C ARG A 129 2.83 15.76 -12.34
N GLU A 130 3.77 16.65 -12.06
CA GLU A 130 5.18 16.38 -11.75
C GLU A 130 5.37 16.41 -10.24
#